data_AF-A0A7S3I3W3-F1
#
_entry.id   AF-A0A7S3I3W3-F1
#
_cell.length_a   1.000
_cell.length_b   1.000
_cell.length_c   1.000
_cell.angle_alpha   90.00
_cell.angle_beta   90.00
_cell.angle_gamma   90.00
#
_symmetry.space_group_name_H-M   'P 1'
#
loop_
_entity.id
_entity.type
_entity.pdbx_description
1 polymer ?
#
loop_
_entity_poly.entity_id
_entity_poly.type
_entity_poly.pdbx_seq_one_letter_code
_entity_poly.pdbx_strand_id
1 'polypeptide(L)'
;MNFLCGLILIGVDFNEVSAFVILEKLLGDYGGLASIYDGKLSKLFSLSDHVYSWLLQSEPELEELVSNHGVPLTTLFAGPLMACFSNVFEKPETPLFVLDRLILQKDHALVNIIKHVYHSMKFELLKYRPRPANASANEVSVSADGGHLQAYLARLIYLDAWHRQ
;
A
#
# COMPACT_ATOMS: atom_id res chain seq x y z
N MET A 1 -4.27 7.52 -12.66
CA MET A 1 -4.63 6.81 -13.91
C MET A 1 -3.46 6.57 -14.86
N ASN A 2 -2.62 7.55 -15.20
CA ASN A 2 -1.51 7.36 -16.17
C ASN A 2 -0.61 6.16 -15.85
N PHE A 3 -0.26 5.98 -14.57
CA PHE A 3 0.52 4.84 -14.08
C PHE A 3 -0.11 3.48 -14.40
N LEU A 4 -1.41 3.31 -14.11
CA LEU A 4 -2.14 2.09 -14.44
C LEU A 4 -2.19 1.84 -15.96
N CYS A 5 -2.42 2.90 -16.76
CA CYS A 5 -2.45 2.78 -18.22
C CYS A 5 -1.09 2.36 -18.78
N GLY A 6 -0.02 3.00 -18.32
CA GLY A 6 1.35 2.66 -18.71
C GLY A 6 1.72 1.22 -18.32
N LEU A 7 1.33 0.78 -17.13
CA LEU A 7 1.57 -0.58 -16.67
C LEU A 7 0.85 -1.62 -17.53
N ILE A 8 -0.42 -1.38 -17.87
CA ILE A 8 -1.18 -2.26 -18.76
C ILE A 8 -0.53 -2.31 -20.14
N LEU A 9 -0.15 -1.16 -20.70
CA LEU A 9 0.54 -1.10 -22.01
C LEU A 9 1.82 -1.93 -22.02
N ILE A 10 2.65 -1.83 -20.98
CA ILE A 10 3.84 -2.66 -20.85
C ILE A 10 3.47 -4.15 -20.78
N GLY A 11 2.44 -4.51 -20.01
CA GLY A 11 2.01 -5.90 -19.83
C GLY A 11 1.41 -6.56 -21.08
N VAL A 12 1.00 -5.78 -22.09
CA VAL A 12 0.49 -6.28 -23.36
C VAL A 12 1.38 -5.92 -24.56
N ASP A 13 2.68 -5.73 -24.33
CA ASP A 13 3.67 -5.42 -25.35
C ASP A 13 3.27 -4.21 -26.23
N PHE A 14 2.75 -3.16 -25.60
CA PHE A 14 2.27 -1.93 -26.23
C PHE A 14 1.14 -2.12 -27.25
N ASN A 15 0.41 -3.24 -27.18
CA ASN A 15 -0.83 -3.41 -27.94
C ASN A 15 -1.95 -2.54 -27.34
N GLU A 16 -2.19 -1.37 -27.95
CA GLU A 16 -3.16 -0.38 -27.46
C GLU A 16 -4.60 -0.92 -27.39
N VAL A 17 -5.00 -1.80 -28.32
CA VAL A 17 -6.35 -2.37 -28.35
C VAL A 17 -6.56 -3.29 -27.14
N SER A 18 -5.62 -4.21 -26.91
CA SER A 18 -5.64 -5.08 -25.73
C SER A 18 -5.57 -4.27 -24.44
N ALA A 19 -4.71 -3.24 -24.41
CA ALA A 19 -4.56 -2.38 -23.24
C ALA A 19 -5.85 -1.64 -22.90
N PHE A 20 -6.54 -1.10 -23.91
CA PHE A 20 -7.82 -0.43 -23.74
C PHE A 20 -8.89 -1.39 -23.21
N VAL A 21 -8.98 -2.60 -23.76
CA VAL A 21 -9.94 -3.62 -23.30
C VAL A 21 -9.68 -4.00 -21.84
N ILE A 22 -8.43 -4.22 -21.45
CA ILE A 22 -8.07 -4.54 -20.06
C ILE A 22 -8.41 -3.36 -19.14
N LEU A 23 -8.08 -2.13 -19.56
CA LEU A 23 -8.39 -0.93 -18.79
C LEU A 23 -9.89 -0.78 -18.55
N GLU A 24 -10.73 -0.94 -19.58
CA GLU A 24 -12.18 -0.90 -19.43
C GLU A 24 -12.70 -1.99 -18.48
N LYS A 25 -12.17 -3.22 -18.55
CA LYS A 25 -12.56 -4.29 -17.64
C LYS A 25 -12.18 -3.99 -16.20
N LEU A 26 -10.98 -3.46 -15.96
CA LEU A 26 -10.52 -3.13 -14.61
C LEU A 26 -11.30 -1.95 -14.01
N LEU A 27 -11.61 -0.93 -14.81
CA LEU A 27 -12.37 0.24 -14.35
C LEU A 27 -13.87 -0.04 -14.22
N GLY A 28 -14.46 -0.79 -15.14
CA GLY A 28 -15.89 -1.13 -15.16
C GLY A 28 -16.29 -2.20 -14.15
N ASP A 29 -17.46 -2.81 -14.35
CA ASP A 29 -18.10 -3.70 -13.35
C ASP A 29 -17.27 -4.92 -12.94
N TYR A 30 -16.33 -5.36 -13.79
CA TYR A 30 -15.50 -6.51 -13.48
C TYR A 30 -14.52 -6.21 -12.34
N GLY A 31 -13.69 -5.16 -12.48
CA GLY A 31 -12.69 -4.78 -11.49
C GLY A 31 -13.18 -3.74 -10.48
N GLY A 32 -14.15 -2.90 -10.86
CA GLY A 32 -14.76 -1.89 -9.99
C GLY A 32 -13.79 -0.81 -9.52
N LEU A 33 -12.70 -0.55 -10.25
CA LEU A 33 -11.65 0.39 -9.84
C LEU A 33 -11.95 1.84 -10.24
N ALA A 34 -12.97 2.12 -11.06
CA ALA A 34 -13.33 3.50 -11.43
C ALA A 34 -13.56 4.40 -10.20
N SER A 35 -14.16 3.86 -9.14
CA SER A 35 -14.45 4.58 -7.89
C SER A 35 -13.23 4.84 -7.01
N ILE A 36 -12.04 4.35 -7.39
CA ILE A 36 -10.75 4.79 -6.83
C ILE A 36 -10.35 6.15 -7.42
N TYR A 37 -10.79 6.45 -8.64
CA TYR A 37 -10.44 7.66 -9.38
C TYR A 37 -11.58 8.69 -9.45
N ASP A 38 -12.75 8.36 -8.90
CA ASP A 38 -13.84 9.32 -8.78
C ASP A 38 -13.49 10.42 -7.76
N GLY A 39 -14.10 11.59 -7.89
CA GLY A 39 -13.86 12.71 -6.95
C GLY A 39 -14.31 12.43 -5.50
N LYS A 40 -14.98 11.30 -5.26
CA LYS A 40 -15.46 10.89 -3.93
C LYS A 40 -14.51 9.92 -3.23
N LEU A 41 -13.57 9.31 -3.96
CA LEU A 41 -12.58 8.33 -3.50
C LEU A 41 -13.18 7.18 -2.68
N SER A 42 -14.45 6.84 -2.94
CA SER A 42 -15.24 5.95 -2.09
C SER A 42 -14.61 4.57 -1.94
N LYS A 43 -14.02 4.06 -3.02
CA LYS A 43 -13.32 2.77 -3.00
C LYS A 43 -12.00 2.84 -2.25
N LEU A 44 -11.28 3.95 -2.35
CA LEU A 44 -10.02 4.13 -1.61
C LEU A 44 -10.25 4.11 -0.10
N PHE A 45 -11.30 4.79 0.37
CA PHE A 45 -11.72 4.73 1.77
C PHE A 45 -12.09 3.29 2.18
N SER A 46 -12.94 2.62 1.40
CA SER A 46 -13.33 1.23 1.67
C SER A 46 -12.13 0.27 1.75
N LEU A 47 -11.14 0.40 0.85
CA LEU A 47 -9.94 -0.43 0.88
C LEU A 47 -9.07 -0.15 2.11
N SER A 48 -8.98 1.13 2.50
CA SER A 48 -8.24 1.54 3.70
C SER A 48 -8.91 1.01 4.97
N ASP A 49 -10.25 1.05 5.04
CA ASP A 49 -11.03 0.51 6.16
C ASP A 49 -10.88 -1.01 6.28
N HIS A 50 -10.75 -1.73 5.16
CA HIS A 50 -10.45 -3.16 5.18
C HIS A 50 -9.07 -3.46 5.78
N VAL A 51 -8.06 -2.63 5.48
CA VAL A 51 -6.73 -2.77 6.10
C VAL A 51 -6.81 -2.44 7.58
N TYR A 52 -7.48 -1.35 7.96
CA TYR A 52 -7.63 -0.94 9.35
C TYR A 52 -8.36 -2.00 10.20
N SER A 53 -9.47 -2.52 9.69
CA SER A 53 -10.23 -3.60 10.35
C SER A 53 -9.38 -4.85 10.54
N TRP A 54 -8.53 -5.18 9.57
CA TRP A 54 -7.59 -6.29 9.70
C TRP A 54 -6.51 -6.02 10.75
N LEU A 55 -5.94 -4.80 10.80
CA LEU A 55 -4.97 -4.42 11.83
C LEU A 55 -5.56 -4.59 13.23
N LEU A 56 -6.78 -4.10 13.46
CA LEU A 56 -7.48 -4.26 14.74
C LEU A 56 -7.68 -5.72 15.15
N GLN A 57 -8.01 -6.59 14.20
CA GLN A 57 -8.36 -7.98 14.49
C GLN A 57 -7.15 -8.92 14.57
N SER A 58 -6.15 -8.71 13.70
CA SER A 58 -5.06 -9.66 13.47
C SER A 58 -3.70 -9.14 13.96
N GLU A 59 -3.49 -7.83 13.97
CA GLU A 59 -2.18 -7.22 14.27
C GLU A 59 -2.32 -6.01 15.23
N PRO A 60 -2.90 -6.19 16.44
CA PRO A 60 -3.23 -5.09 17.33
C PRO A 60 -2.01 -4.26 17.76
N GLU A 61 -0.83 -4.87 17.83
CA GLU A 61 0.42 -4.16 18.15
C GLU A 61 0.82 -3.15 17.07
N LEU A 62 0.54 -3.45 15.80
CA LEU A 62 0.79 -2.55 14.69
C LEU A 62 -0.28 -1.46 14.60
N GLU A 63 -1.53 -1.79 14.92
CA GLU A 63 -2.59 -0.80 15.04
C GLU A 63 -2.25 0.25 16.11
N GLU A 64 -1.85 -0.22 17.29
CA GLU A 64 -1.47 0.67 18.40
C GLU A 64 -0.30 1.57 18.01
N LEU A 65 0.70 1.02 17.31
CA LEU A 65 1.83 1.79 16.80
C LEU A 65 1.39 2.91 15.84
N VAL A 66 0.57 2.56 14.84
CA VAL A 66 0.06 3.50 13.82
C VAL A 66 -0.80 4.57 14.47
N SER A 67 -1.66 4.18 15.41
CA SER A 67 -2.55 5.07 16.16
C SER A 67 -1.78 6.05 17.05
N ASN A 68 -0.79 5.56 17.81
CA ASN A 68 0.07 6.38 18.67
C ASN A 68 0.87 7.45 17.90
N HIS A 69 1.21 7.17 16.64
CA HIS A 69 1.91 8.12 15.76
C HIS A 69 0.97 8.97 14.90
N GLY A 70 -0.34 8.79 15.03
CA GLY A 70 -1.35 9.54 14.29
C GLY A 70 -1.26 9.35 12.78
N VAL A 71 -0.82 8.17 12.29
CA VAL A 71 -0.59 7.95 10.86
C VAL A 71 -1.93 7.74 10.13
N PRO A 72 -2.31 8.62 9.19
CA PRO A 72 -3.56 8.48 8.45
C PRO A 72 -3.41 7.43 7.34
N LEU A 73 -3.84 6.19 7.63
CA LEU A 73 -3.70 5.03 6.72
C LEU A 73 -4.24 5.28 5.30
N THR A 74 -5.40 5.93 5.16
CA THR A 74 -5.96 6.26 3.84
C THR A 74 -5.03 7.13 3.02
N THR A 75 -4.36 8.10 3.65
CA THR A 75 -3.40 8.98 2.97
C THR A 75 -2.12 8.22 2.62
N LEU A 76 -1.65 7.37 3.52
CA LEU A 76 -0.49 6.50 3.29
C LEU A 76 -0.71 5.58 2.09
N PHE A 77 -1.91 5.01 1.94
CA PHE A 77 -2.22 4.06 0.88
C PHE A 77 -2.75 4.69 -0.41
N ALA A 78 -3.14 5.97 -0.41
CA ALA A 78 -3.67 6.66 -1.58
C ALA A 78 -2.77 6.51 -2.81
N GLY A 79 -1.48 6.89 -2.69
CA GLY A 79 -0.53 6.78 -3.79
C GLY A 79 -0.39 5.35 -4.33
N PRO A 80 0.03 4.39 -3.48
CA PRO A 80 0.18 2.99 -3.89
C PRO A 80 -1.09 2.38 -4.48
N LEU A 81 -2.27 2.60 -3.89
CA LEU A 81 -3.51 2.03 -4.39
C LEU A 81 -3.94 2.66 -5.74
N MET A 82 -3.84 3.98 -5.88
CA MET A 82 -4.23 4.69 -7.10
C MET A 82 -3.24 4.50 -8.27
N ALA A 83 -2.02 4.08 -7.99
CA ALA A 83 -1.01 3.78 -9.02
C ALA A 83 -0.75 2.27 -9.17
N CYS A 84 -1.54 1.40 -8.52
CA CYS A 84 -1.31 -0.05 -8.49
C CYS A 84 0.15 -0.40 -8.13
N PHE A 85 0.70 0.31 -7.16
CA PHE A 85 2.07 0.23 -6.65
C PHE A 85 3.19 0.53 -7.66
N SER A 86 2.87 0.92 -8.89
CA SER A 86 3.88 1.29 -9.89
C SER A 86 4.63 2.59 -9.58
N ASN A 87 4.10 3.43 -8.69
CA ASN A 87 4.80 4.60 -8.15
C ASN A 87 5.75 4.25 -6.98
N VAL A 88 5.68 3.02 -6.47
CA VAL A 88 6.50 2.55 -5.36
C VAL A 88 7.64 1.67 -5.87
N PHE A 89 7.42 0.87 -6.90
CA PHE A 89 8.45 -0.05 -7.40
C PHE A 89 9.21 0.54 -8.59
N GLU A 90 10.54 0.61 -8.49
CA GLU A 90 11.41 1.07 -9.59
C GLU A 90 11.45 0.05 -10.75
N LYS A 91 11.34 -1.23 -10.41
CA LYS A 91 11.42 -2.35 -11.34
C LYS A 91 10.03 -2.66 -11.91
N PRO A 92 9.82 -2.65 -13.24
CA PRO A 92 8.51 -2.81 -13.86
C PRO A 92 7.91 -4.21 -13.66
N GLU A 93 8.72 -5.23 -13.38
CA GLU A 93 8.27 -6.61 -13.20
C GLU A 93 7.35 -6.76 -11.98
N THR A 94 7.66 -6.09 -10.87
CA THR A 94 6.86 -6.19 -9.64
C THR A 94 5.45 -5.60 -9.81
N PRO A 95 5.28 -4.37 -10.32
CA PRO A 95 3.97 -3.85 -10.70
C PRO A 95 3.22 -4.76 -11.69
N LEU A 96 3.90 -5.41 -12.65
CA LEU A 96 3.23 -6.32 -13.58
C LEU A 96 2.65 -7.55 -12.86
N PHE A 97 3.37 -8.13 -11.90
CA PHE A 97 2.81 -9.19 -11.04
C PHE A 97 1.63 -8.71 -10.19
N VAL A 98 1.67 -7.45 -9.74
CA VAL A 98 0.53 -6.84 -9.05
C VAL A 98 -0.66 -6.70 -10.00
N LEU A 99 -0.43 -6.29 -11.25
CA LEU A 99 -1.47 -6.20 -12.27
C LEU A 99 -2.10 -7.56 -12.57
N ASP A 100 -1.30 -8.63 -12.70
CA ASP A 100 -1.82 -9.99 -12.90
C ASP A 100 -2.74 -10.42 -11.75
N ARG A 101 -2.30 -10.17 -10.51
CA ARG A 101 -3.12 -10.45 -9.32
C ARG A 101 -4.37 -9.59 -9.27
N LEU A 102 -4.28 -8.32 -9.68
CA LEU A 102 -5.41 -7.39 -9.74
C LEU A 102 -6.44 -7.86 -10.77
N ILE A 103 -6.00 -8.38 -11.91
CA ILE A 103 -6.89 -8.97 -12.91
C ILE A 103 -7.62 -10.18 -12.32
N LEU A 104 -6.90 -11.09 -11.65
CA LEU A 104 -7.48 -12.35 -11.15
C LEU A 104 -8.32 -12.18 -9.87
N GLN A 105 -7.85 -11.36 -8.93
CA GLN A 105 -8.39 -11.25 -7.56
C GLN A 105 -9.08 -9.91 -7.31
N LYS A 106 -9.07 -8.99 -8.29
CA LYS A 106 -9.67 -7.66 -8.18
C LYS A 106 -9.02 -6.85 -7.05
N ASP A 107 -9.79 -5.96 -6.44
CA ASP A 107 -9.37 -5.07 -5.36
C ASP A 107 -8.81 -5.78 -4.12
N HIS A 108 -9.20 -7.04 -3.87
CA HIS A 108 -8.61 -7.87 -2.83
C HIS A 108 -7.10 -8.04 -3.01
N ALA A 109 -6.58 -8.06 -4.25
CA ALA A 109 -5.15 -8.14 -4.51
C ALA A 109 -4.40 -6.99 -3.82
N LEU A 110 -4.93 -5.77 -3.93
CA LEU A 110 -4.31 -4.57 -3.39
C LEU A 110 -4.26 -4.60 -1.86
N VAL A 111 -5.37 -5.01 -1.24
CA VAL A 111 -5.45 -5.16 0.23
C VAL A 111 -4.49 -6.24 0.70
N ASN A 112 -4.44 -7.39 0.02
CA ASN A 112 -3.57 -8.50 0.40
C ASN A 112 -2.08 -8.15 0.30
N ILE A 113 -1.69 -7.33 -0.69
CA ILE A 113 -0.32 -6.82 -0.79
C ILE A 113 0.02 -5.96 0.43
N ILE A 114 -0.86 -5.04 0.84
CA ILE A 114 -0.64 -4.21 2.03
C ILE A 114 -0.51 -5.06 3.28
N LYS A 115 -1.45 -5.99 3.50
CA LYS A 115 -1.41 -6.92 4.65
C LYS A 115 -0.11 -7.70 4.70
N HIS A 116 0.30 -8.22 3.55
CA HIS A 116 1.53 -8.97 3.40
C HIS A 116 2.76 -8.13 3.77
N VAL A 117 2.84 -6.88 3.31
CA VAL A 117 3.92 -5.94 3.66
C VAL A 117 3.93 -5.63 5.16
N TYR A 118 2.77 -5.36 5.76
CA TYR A 118 2.71 -5.11 7.21
C TYR A 118 3.18 -6.32 8.01
N HIS A 119 2.79 -7.53 7.59
CA HIS A 119 3.17 -8.75 8.26
C HIS A 119 4.66 -9.07 8.12
N SER A 120 5.23 -8.93 6.91
CA SER A 120 6.66 -9.16 6.67
C SER A 120 7.54 -8.18 7.45
N MET A 121 7.06 -6.95 7.66
CA MET A 121 7.84 -5.87 8.26
C MET A 121 7.50 -5.60 9.72
N LYS A 122 6.60 -6.40 10.31
CA LYS A 122 6.12 -6.21 11.69
C LYS A 122 7.26 -5.96 12.68
N PHE A 123 8.30 -6.81 12.65
CA PHE A 123 9.42 -6.71 13.58
C PHE A 123 10.22 -5.41 13.43
N GLU A 124 10.37 -4.90 12.21
CA GLU A 124 11.06 -3.63 11.95
C GLU A 124 10.21 -2.43 12.36
N LEU A 125 8.90 -2.49 12.13
CA LEU A 125 7.97 -1.41 12.51
C LEU A 125 7.86 -1.28 14.03
N LEU A 126 7.81 -2.39 14.76
CA LEU A 126 7.69 -2.38 16.22
C LEU A 126 8.90 -1.77 16.94
N LYS A 127 10.04 -1.57 16.27
CA LYS A 127 11.19 -0.81 16.82
C LYS A 127 10.86 0.65 17.10
N TYR A 128 9.84 1.19 16.43
CA TYR A 128 9.38 2.56 16.60
C TYR A 128 8.34 2.71 17.71
N ARG A 129 8.03 1.64 18.46
CA ARG A 129 7.09 1.73 19.58
C ARG A 129 7.61 2.76 20.60
N PRO A 130 6.79 3.73 21.04
CA PRO A 130 7.21 4.67 22.06
C PRO A 130 7.63 3.90 23.30
N ARG A 131 8.89 4.09 23.77
CA ARG A 131 9.29 3.52 25.06
C ARG A 131 8.47 4.20 26.18
N PRO A 132 8.01 3.45 27.20
CA PRO A 132 7.36 4.06 28.35
C PRO A 132 8.32 5.07 29.00
N ALA A 133 7.78 6.21 29.44
CA ALA A 133 8.53 7.38 29.94
C ALA A 133 9.46 7.12 31.15
N ASN A 134 9.49 5.90 31.69
CA ASN A 134 10.32 5.49 32.83
C ASN A 134 11.63 4.79 32.43
N ALA A 135 11.97 4.70 31.13
CA ALA A 135 13.26 4.20 30.69
C ALA A 135 14.32 5.30 30.84
N SER A 136 15.24 5.09 31.79
CA SER A 136 16.34 5.97 32.20
C SER A 136 17.04 6.75 31.08
N ALA A 137 17.26 8.03 31.35
CA ALA A 137 17.76 9.10 30.49
C ALA A 137 19.23 9.00 30.04
N ASN A 138 19.65 7.94 29.34
CA ASN A 138 21.03 7.88 28.84
C ASN A 138 21.25 7.31 27.43
N GLU A 139 20.22 7.23 26.59
CA GLU A 139 20.37 6.88 25.18
C GLU A 139 19.68 7.93 24.31
N VAL A 140 20.37 8.31 23.22
CA VAL A 140 20.02 9.34 22.25
C VAL A 140 18.53 9.33 21.93
N SER A 141 17.86 10.45 22.22
CA SER A 141 16.44 10.66 21.97
C SER A 141 16.17 10.61 20.46
N VAL A 142 15.73 9.45 19.97
CA VAL A 142 15.02 9.39 18.69
C VAL A 142 13.65 10.00 18.97
N SER A 143 13.46 11.26 18.57
CA SER A 143 12.19 11.96 18.72
C SER A 143 11.08 11.13 18.10
N ALA A 144 9.94 11.04 18.80
CA ALA A 144 8.69 10.46 18.32
C ALA A 144 8.09 11.34 17.22
N ASP A 145 8.79 11.44 16.09
CA ASP A 145 8.36 12.22 14.96
C ASP A 145 7.49 11.32 14.07
N GLY A 146 6.17 11.48 14.15
CA GLY A 146 5.21 10.70 13.34
C GLY A 146 5.53 10.78 11.83
N GLY A 147 6.18 11.85 11.38
CA GLY A 147 6.71 12.00 10.02
C GLY A 147 7.79 10.98 9.67
N HIS A 148 8.65 10.59 10.62
CA HIS A 148 9.68 9.57 10.39
C HIS A 148 9.08 8.16 10.26
N LEU A 149 8.06 7.81 11.06
CA LEU A 149 7.37 6.53 10.90
C LEU A 149 6.57 6.48 9.60
N GLN A 150 5.89 7.57 9.21
CA GLN A 150 5.16 7.63 7.94
C GLN A 150 6.11 7.55 6.74
N ALA A 151 7.23 8.29 6.77
CA ALA A 151 8.26 8.21 5.75
C ALA A 151 8.93 6.82 5.71
N TYR A 152 9.12 6.19 6.87
CA TYR A 152 9.66 4.84 6.98
C TYR A 152 8.67 3.82 6.44
N LEU A 153 7.39 3.84 6.83
CA LEU A 153 6.33 2.98 6.27
C LEU A 153 6.23 3.11 4.75
N ALA A 154 6.24 4.33 4.22
CA ALA A 154 6.26 4.57 2.77
C ALA A 154 7.53 3.98 2.11
N ARG A 155 8.70 4.19 2.73
CA ARG A 155 10.00 3.64 2.29
C ARG A 155 10.14 2.13 2.53
N LEU A 156 9.31 1.55 3.37
CA LEU A 156 9.37 0.14 3.74
C LEU A 156 8.50 -0.72 2.83
N ILE A 157 7.32 -0.21 2.44
CA ILE A 157 6.58 -0.75 1.28
C ILE A 157 7.52 -0.82 0.06
N TYR A 158 8.43 0.16 -0.07
CA TYR A 158 9.47 0.20 -1.09
C TYR A 158 10.60 -0.85 -0.90
N LEU A 159 11.09 -1.08 0.32
CA LEU A 159 12.23 -1.99 0.60
C LEU A 159 11.86 -3.49 0.67
N ASP A 160 10.68 -3.89 1.16
CA ASP A 160 10.28 -5.32 1.18
C ASP A 160 10.05 -5.88 -0.24
N ALA A 161 9.70 -5.01 -1.18
CA ALA A 161 9.63 -5.38 -2.59
C ALA A 161 11.01 -5.57 -3.23
N TRP A 162 12.04 -4.90 -2.71
CA TRP A 162 13.42 -5.03 -3.18
C TRP A 162 14.07 -6.35 -2.75
N HIS A 163 13.81 -6.82 -1.52
CA HIS A 163 14.42 -8.03 -0.95
C HIS A 163 13.87 -9.36 -1.50
N ARG A 164 12.97 -9.33 -2.48
CA ARG A 164 12.39 -10.51 -3.14
C ARG A 164 12.96 -10.79 -4.55
N GLN A 165 14.09 -10.15 -4.87
CA GLN A 165 15.00 -10.61 -5.93
C GLN A 165 15.80 -11.81 -5.44
#